data_AF-A0A9X7GSV3-F1
#
_entry.id   AF-A0A9X7GSV3-F1
#
_cell.length_a   1.000
_cell.length_b   1.000
_cell.length_c   1.000
_cell.angle_alpha   90.00
_cell.angle_beta   90.00
_cell.angle_gamma   90.00
#
_symmetry.space_group_name_H-M   'P 1'
#
loop_
_entity.id
_entity.type
_entity.pdbx_description
1 polymer ?
#
loop_
_entity_poly.entity_id
_entity_poly.type
_entity_poly.pdbx_seq_one_letter_code
_entity_poly.pdbx_strand_id
1 'polypeptide(L)' 'MSLRGKSVLAVINGGLSCGIVLAEYQYNVVLRVKEYKDRQVVDKENIVKEINESAVGKLKELL' A
#
# COMPACT_ATOMS: atom_id res chain seq x y z
N MET A 1 -3.38 14.43 2.32
CA MET A 1 -4.39 13.37 2.07
C MET A 1 -4.14 12.25 3.05
N SER A 2 -5.19 11.70 3.67
CA SER A 2 -5.04 10.56 4.59
C SER A 2 -4.99 9.26 3.78
N LEU A 3 -3.93 8.47 4.02
CA LEU A 3 -3.67 7.16 3.43
C LEU A 3 -4.20 6.03 4.31
N ARG A 4 -4.56 6.30 5.56
CA ARG A 4 -5.05 5.28 6.51
C ARG A 4 -6.28 4.55 5.95
N GLY A 5 -6.23 3.21 6.00
CA GLY A 5 -7.29 2.33 5.51
C GLY A 5 -7.25 2.08 4.00
N LYS A 6 -6.37 2.74 3.25
CA LYS A 6 -6.23 2.52 1.81
C LYS A 6 -5.22 1.41 1.51
N SER A 7 -5.48 0.73 0.39
CA SER A 7 -4.52 -0.17 -0.25
C SER A 7 -3.52 0.68 -1.04
N VAL A 8 -2.22 0.46 -0.82
CA VAL A 8 -1.14 1.19 -1.48
C VAL A 8 -0.10 0.23 -2.02
N LEU A 9 0.55 0.65 -3.11
CA LEU A 9 1.73 0.00 -3.66
C LEU A 9 2.96 0.74 -3.13
N ALA A 10 3.84 0.03 -2.46
CA ALA A 10 5.03 0.60 -1.84
C ALA A 10 6.28 -0.23 -2.16
N VAL A 11 7.43 0.45 -2.21
CA VAL A 11 8.73 -0.22 -2.36
C VAL A 11 9.22 -0.65 -0.99
N ILE A 12 9.43 -1.95 -0.81
CA ILE A 12 9.94 -2.57 0.43
C ILE A 12 11.12 -3.45 0.04
N ASN A 13 12.29 -3.19 0.63
CA ASN A 13 13.53 -3.92 0.33
C ASN A 13 13.87 -3.99 -1.18
N GLY A 14 13.57 -2.92 -1.93
CA GLY A 14 13.80 -2.85 -3.38
C GLY A 14 12.77 -3.60 -4.24
N GLY A 15 11.80 -4.28 -3.63
CA GLY A 15 10.68 -4.92 -4.32
C GLY A 15 9.39 -4.10 -4.23
N LEU A 16 8.51 -4.24 -5.22
CA LEU A 16 7.16 -3.67 -5.18
C LEU A 16 6.24 -4.62 -4.40
N SER A 17 5.64 -4.10 -3.32
CA SER A 17 4.70 -4.84 -2.49
C SER A 17 3.39 -4.07 -2.32
N CYS A 18 2.29 -4.80 -2.28
CA CYS A 18 0.95 -4.26 -2.06
C CYS A 18 0.53 -4.46 -0.59
N GLY A 19 0.15 -3.38 0.09
CA GLY A 19 -0.24 -3.43 1.48
C GLY A 19 -1.39 -2.50 1.82
N ILE A 20 -2.03 -2.76 2.96
CA ILE A 20 -3.07 -1.89 3.52
C ILE A 20 -2.44 -1.01 4.60
N VAL A 21 -2.67 0.29 4.54
CA VAL A 21 -2.19 1.25 5.55
C VAL A 21 -3.03 1.12 6.82
N LEU A 22 -2.40 0.67 7.90
CA LEU A 22 -3.04 0.54 9.21
C LEU A 22 -2.95 1.84 10.02
N ALA A 23 -1.80 2.49 9.96
CA ALA A 23 -1.51 3.74 10.65
C ALA A 23 -0.68 4.65 9.74
N GLU A 24 -0.92 5.95 9.87
CA GLU A 24 -0.21 6.99 9.13
C GLU A 24 0.38 7.98 10.13
N TYR A 25 1.67 8.25 9.98
CA TYR A 25 2.42 9.24 10.73
C TYR A 25 2.85 10.37 9.78
N GLN A 26 3.57 11.36 10.30
CA GLN A 26 3.97 12.53 9.51
C GLN A 26 4.77 12.14 8.26
N TYR A 27 5.76 11.25 8.42
CA TYR A 27 6.72 10.89 7.34
C TYR A 27 6.60 9.44 6.87
N ASN A 28 5.93 8.59 7.63
CA ASN A 28 5.94 7.14 7.44
C ASN A 28 4.55 6.55 7.66
N VAL A 29 4.34 5.36 7.11
CA VAL A 29 3.11 4.58 7.24
C VAL A 29 3.41 3.18 7.74
N VAL A 30 2.47 2.60 8.47
CA VAL A 30 2.52 1.19 8.87
C VAL A 30 1.63 0.41 7.92
N LEU A 31 2.24 -0.49 7.15
CA LEU A 31 1.58 -1.34 6.18
C LEU A 31 1.42 -2.75 6.72
N ARG A 32 0.25 -3.33 6.44
CA ARG A 32 0.04 -4.77 6.46
C ARG A 32 0.16 -5.30 5.04
N VAL A 33 1.24 -6.01 4.77
CA VAL A 33 1.51 -6.67 3.49
C VAL A 33 1.32 -8.17 3.69
N LYS A 34 0.60 -8.85 2.79
CA LYS A 34 0.31 -10.29 2.95
C LYS A 34 1.55 -11.17 2.85
N GLU A 35 2.55 -10.72 2.09
CA GLU A 35 3.82 -11.43 1.84
C GLU A 35 4.72 -11.46 3.09
N TYR A 36 4.53 -10.54 4.02
CA TYR A 36 5.34 -10.42 5.23
C TYR A 36 4.51 -10.85 6.44
N LYS A 37 5.11 -11.65 7.34
CA LYS A 37 4.48 -11.99 8.62
C LYS A 37 4.28 -10.76 9.49
N ASP A 38 5.27 -9.87 9.48
CA ASP A 38 5.31 -8.67 10.30
C ASP A 38 4.86 -7.43 9.54
N ARG A 39 4.38 -6.45 10.30
CA ARG A 39 3.99 -5.14 9.78
C ARG A 39 5.23 -4.42 9.27
N GLN A 40 5.10 -3.74 8.14
CA GLN A 40 6.20 -3.01 7.52
C GLN A 40 6.01 -1.52 7.78
N VAL A 41 7.06 -0.86 8.26
CA VAL A 41 7.10 0.61 8.33
C VAL A 41 7.76 1.09 7.05
N VAL A 42 7.05 1.95 6.32
CA VAL A 42 7.50 2.44 5.02
C VAL A 42 7.39 3.94 4.99
N ASP A 43 8.44 4.61 4.52
CA ASP A 43 8.42 6.06 4.32
C ASP A 43 7.41 6.42 3.22
N LYS A 44 6.73 7.55 3.39
CA LYS A 44 5.73 8.01 2.42
C LYS A 44 6.31 8.23 1.02
N GLU A 45 7.59 8.55 0.93
CA GLU A 45 8.31 8.70 -0.34
C GLU A 45 8.44 7.37 -1.11
N ASN A 46 8.44 6.24 -0.40
CA ASN A 46 8.49 4.91 -0.99
C ASN A 46 7.11 4.39 -1.42
N ILE A 47 6.05 5.18 -1.22
CA ILE A 47 4.70 4.87 -1.71
C ILE A 47 4.61 5.31 -3.17
N VAL A 48 4.51 4.34 -4.07
CA VAL A 48 4.49 4.56 -5.52
C VAL A 48 3.11 5.01 -5.98
N LYS A 49 2.05 4.37 -5.47
CA LYS A 49 0.67 4.67 -5.88
C LYS A 49 -0.37 4.20 -4.88
N GLU A 50 -1.44 4.97 -4.74
CA GLU A 50 -2.68 4.48 -4.12
C GLU A 50 -3.38 3.51 -5.08
N ILE A 51 -3.73 2.32 -4.60
CA ILE A 51 -4.50 1.35 -5.37
C ILE A 51 -5.98 1.64 -5.09
N ASN A 52 -6.66 2.15 -6.11
CA ASN A 52 -8.10 2.26 -6.07
C ASN A 52 -8.71 0.90 -6.42
N GLU A 53 -9.30 0.22 -5.44
CA GLU A 53 -9.93 -1.08 -5.62
C GLU A 53 -11.03 -1.07 -6.69
N SER A 54 -11.70 0.06 -6.90
CA SER A 54 -12.71 0.23 -7.97
C SER A 54 -12.10 0.14 -9.37
N ALA A 55 -10.87 0.61 -9.56
CA ALA A 55 -10.17 0.50 -10.84
C ALA A 55 -9.69 -0.95 -11.10
N VAL A 56 -9.32 -1.67 -10.04
CA VAL A 56 -8.94 -3.09 -10.13
C VAL A 56 -10.15 -3.98 -10.45
N GLY A 57 -11.32 -3.66 -9.90
CA GLY A 57 -12.58 -4.34 -10.24
C GLY A 57 -12.93 -4.23 -11.73
N LYS A 58 -12.82 -3.03 -12.31
CA LYS A 58 -13.04 -2.81 -13.75
C LYS A 58 -12.07 -3.57 -14.64
N LEU A 59 -10.82 -3.77 -14.20
CA LEU A 59 -9.84 -4.58 -14.94
C LEU A 59 -10.17 -6.08 -14.90
N LYS A 60 -10.84 -6.57 -13.85
CA LYS A 60 -11.32 -7.96 -13.78
C LYS A 60 -12.53 -8.23 -14.67
N GLU A 61 -13.38 -7.24 -14.92
CA GLU A 61 -14.52 -7.38 -15.84
C GLU A 61 -14.12 -7.35 -17.32
N LEU A 62 -12.92 -6.86 -17.64
CA LEU A 62 -12.38 -6.80 -19.01
C LEU A 62 -11.54 -8.03 -19.41
N LEU A 63 -11.34 -8.98 -18.49
CA LEU A 63 -10.63 -10.25 -18.69
C LEU A 63 -11.62 -11.41 -18.78
#